data_AF-A0AAU3PVC1-F1
#
_entry.id   AF-A0AAU3PVC1-F1
#
_cell.length_a   1.000
_cell.length_b   1.000
_cell.length_c   1.000
_cell.angle_alpha   90.00
_cell.angle_beta   90.00
_cell.angle_gamma   90.00
#
_symmetry.space_group_name_H-M   'P 1'
#
loop_
_entity.id
_entity.type
_entity.pdbx_description
1 polymer ?
#
loop_
_entity_poly.entity_id
_entity_poly.type
_entity_poly.pdbx_seq_one_letter_code
_entity_poly.pdbx_strand_id
1 'polypeptide(L)'
;MAAQRSGTNRATSEDYDDVEGFAVAVVREDGKWRCSPLSSEALTNLSVAEDELKALRSSGAVFGLLDIDDEFFVVLRPAPSGTRLLVSDATAAIEYDIAADILEALNVEIPDIEPDELDDIEPWEEGDLGVLADLGLPEPVLSVILAETDLYPDEQLGMIAQRLGFANELSAVLDKLPR
;
A
#
# COMPACT_ATOMS: atom_id res chain seq x y z
N MET A 1 49.96 -0.23 15.02
CA MET A 1 49.26 0.91 14.39
C MET A 1 48.50 0.32 13.21
N ALA A 2 47.26 -0.11 13.44
CA ALA A 2 46.04 0.68 13.28
C ALA A 2 45.71 0.92 11.80
N ALA A 3 44.78 0.13 11.26
CA ALA A 3 43.52 0.58 10.67
C ALA A 3 42.93 -0.51 9.76
N GLN A 4 41.78 -1.06 10.13
CA GLN A 4 40.77 -1.46 9.15
C GLN A 4 39.42 -1.05 9.74
N ARG A 5 38.84 0.01 9.17
CA ARG A 5 37.50 0.51 9.49
C ARG A 5 36.49 -0.12 8.51
N SER A 6 35.29 -0.30 9.06
CA SER A 6 34.00 -0.30 8.36
C SER A 6 33.72 -1.48 7.42
N GLY A 7 33.14 -2.53 7.99
CA GLY A 7 32.10 -3.29 7.30
C GLY A 7 30.76 -2.67 7.69
N THR A 8 30.19 -1.88 6.78
CA THR A 8 28.77 -1.51 6.82
C THR A 8 27.98 -2.80 6.65
N ASN A 9 27.36 -3.29 7.72
CA ASN A 9 26.45 -4.42 7.67
C ASN A 9 25.11 -3.90 7.11
N ARG A 10 25.08 -3.66 5.79
CA ARG A 10 23.82 -3.54 5.06
C ARG A 10 23.25 -4.96 5.06
N ALA A 11 22.11 -5.16 5.72
CA ALA A 11 21.39 -6.41 5.66
C ALA A 11 21.22 -6.81 4.19
N THR A 12 21.57 -8.05 3.90
CA THR A 12 21.42 -8.70 2.61
C THR A 12 19.94 -8.81 2.28
N SER A 13 19.58 -8.48 1.04
CA SER A 13 18.25 -8.47 0.44
C SER A 13 17.61 -9.86 0.28
N GLU A 14 17.80 -10.76 1.25
CA GLU A 14 17.38 -12.17 1.19
C GLU A 14 16.35 -12.54 2.29
N ASP A 15 15.91 -11.59 3.13
CA ASP A 15 14.88 -11.81 4.18
C ASP A 15 13.47 -11.30 3.79
N TYR A 16 13.30 -10.56 2.67
CA TYR A 16 12.01 -9.97 2.26
C TYR A 16 11.24 -10.78 1.20
N ASP A 17 11.68 -12.01 0.88
CA ASP A 17 11.03 -12.85 -0.14
C ASP A 17 9.73 -13.53 0.36
N ASP A 18 9.34 -13.30 1.63
CA ASP A 18 8.22 -13.99 2.31
C ASP A 18 7.15 -13.03 2.87
N VAL A 19 7.09 -11.78 2.41
CA VAL A 19 6.00 -10.86 2.80
C VAL A 19 4.69 -11.40 2.24
N GLU A 20 3.77 -11.78 3.12
CA GLU A 20 2.45 -12.28 2.76
C GLU A 20 1.54 -11.10 2.33
N GLY A 21 0.40 -11.41 1.72
CA GLY A 21 -0.58 -10.42 1.26
C GLY A 21 -0.75 -10.37 -0.26
N PHE A 22 -1.27 -9.25 -0.76
CA PHE A 22 -1.57 -9.11 -2.18
C PHE A 22 -1.40 -7.69 -2.71
N ALA A 23 -0.95 -7.59 -3.96
CA ALA A 23 -0.89 -6.34 -4.69
C ALA A 23 -1.81 -6.42 -5.92
N VAL A 24 -2.81 -5.54 -6.00
CA VAL A 24 -3.80 -5.54 -7.08
C VAL A 24 -3.87 -4.17 -7.73
N ALA A 25 -3.67 -4.14 -9.05
CA ALA A 25 -4.00 -2.99 -9.86
C ALA A 25 -5.49 -2.95 -10.18
N VAL A 26 -6.10 -1.79 -9.95
CA VAL A 26 -7.50 -1.50 -10.27
C VAL A 26 -7.56 -0.48 -11.39
N VAL A 27 -8.26 -0.82 -12.46
CA VAL A 27 -8.45 0.01 -13.65
C VAL A 27 -9.93 0.29 -13.86
N ARG A 28 -10.29 1.56 -14.08
CA ARG A 28 -11.63 1.98 -14.51
C ARG A 28 -11.58 2.59 -15.90
N GLU A 29 -12.02 1.83 -16.90
CA GLU A 29 -12.03 2.25 -18.30
C GLU A 29 -13.40 1.97 -18.93
N ASP A 30 -13.92 2.93 -19.71
CA ASP A 30 -15.26 2.86 -20.32
C ASP A 30 -16.40 2.50 -19.34
N GLY A 31 -16.29 2.98 -18.10
CA GLY A 31 -17.26 2.72 -17.03
C GLY A 31 -17.23 1.31 -16.46
N LYS A 32 -16.24 0.49 -16.82
CA LYS A 32 -16.04 -0.87 -16.32
C LYS A 32 -14.82 -0.94 -15.42
N TRP A 33 -14.93 -1.76 -14.39
CA TRP A 33 -13.83 -2.09 -13.50
C TRP A 33 -13.08 -3.32 -14.01
N ARG A 34 -11.77 -3.33 -13.82
CA ARG A 34 -10.91 -4.49 -14.02
C ARG A 34 -9.86 -4.49 -12.94
N CYS A 35 -9.68 -5.63 -12.28
CA CYS A 35 -8.58 -5.87 -11.37
C CYS A 35 -7.58 -6.83 -12.01
N SER A 36 -6.31 -6.66 -11.72
CA SER A 36 -5.24 -7.58 -12.10
C SER A 36 -4.17 -7.62 -11.01
N PRO A 37 -3.57 -8.78 -10.73
CA PRO A 37 -2.49 -8.85 -9.76
C PRO A 37 -1.26 -8.08 -10.28
N LEU A 38 -0.55 -7.46 -9.35
CA LEU A 38 0.82 -6.96 -9.54
C LEU A 38 1.82 -8.06 -9.15
N SER A 39 3.11 -7.82 -9.37
CA SER A 39 4.14 -8.74 -8.87
C SER A 39 4.25 -8.73 -7.35
N SER A 40 4.83 -9.78 -6.75
CA SER A 40 5.15 -9.81 -5.32
C SER A 40 6.19 -8.75 -4.93
N GLU A 41 7.07 -8.36 -5.86
CA GLU A 41 8.04 -7.29 -5.64
C GLU A 41 7.35 -5.92 -5.39
N ALA A 42 6.10 -5.75 -5.84
CA ALA A 42 5.31 -4.56 -5.54
C ALA A 42 4.91 -4.46 -4.06
N LEU A 43 4.93 -5.56 -3.28
CA LEU A 43 4.62 -5.54 -1.84
C LEU A 43 5.74 -4.93 -1.01
N THR A 44 6.98 -4.97 -1.51
CA THR A 44 8.18 -4.53 -0.77
C THR A 44 8.89 -3.36 -1.43
N ASN A 45 8.48 -2.96 -2.64
CA ASN A 45 9.12 -1.89 -3.39
C ASN A 45 8.10 -0.94 -4.03
N LEU A 46 8.02 0.28 -3.48
CA LEU A 46 7.11 1.32 -3.96
C LEU A 46 7.35 1.69 -5.43
N SER A 47 8.62 1.78 -5.86
CA SER A 47 8.95 2.14 -7.25
C SER A 47 8.48 1.07 -8.23
N VAL A 48 8.57 -0.20 -7.87
CA VAL A 48 8.06 -1.32 -8.70
C VAL A 48 6.55 -1.26 -8.80
N ALA A 49 5.85 -1.07 -7.68
CA ALA A 49 4.39 -0.92 -7.66
C ALA A 49 3.94 0.25 -8.56
N GLU A 50 4.62 1.41 -8.47
CA GLU A 50 4.34 2.55 -9.33
C GLU A 50 4.57 2.26 -10.82
N ASP A 51 5.71 1.65 -11.15
CA ASP A 51 6.11 1.39 -12.54
C ASP A 51 5.18 0.36 -13.20
N GLU A 52 4.75 -0.66 -12.47
CA GLU A 52 3.76 -1.62 -12.96
C GLU A 52 2.41 -0.95 -13.24
N LEU A 53 1.91 -0.10 -12.34
CA LEU A 53 0.68 0.65 -12.56
C LEU A 53 0.78 1.59 -13.77
N LYS A 54 1.91 2.31 -13.91
CA LYS A 54 2.18 3.18 -15.08
C LYS A 54 2.26 2.36 -16.38
N ALA A 55 2.76 1.13 -16.31
CA ALA A 55 2.91 0.24 -17.47
C ALA A 55 1.57 -0.27 -18.04
N LEU A 56 0.48 -0.21 -17.27
CA LEU A 56 -0.87 -0.59 -17.75
C LEU A 56 -1.37 0.30 -18.89
N ARG A 57 -0.86 1.53 -19.02
CA ARG A 57 -1.19 2.49 -20.10
C ARG A 57 -2.70 2.63 -20.36
N SER A 58 -3.52 2.55 -19.31
CA SER A 58 -4.97 2.73 -19.46
C SER A 58 -5.30 4.19 -19.78
N SER A 59 -6.38 4.39 -20.54
CA SER A 59 -6.96 5.71 -20.79
C SER A 59 -7.87 6.19 -19.64
N GLY A 60 -8.18 5.31 -18.70
CA GLY A 60 -9.03 5.57 -17.55
C GLY A 60 -8.26 5.76 -16.24
N ALA A 61 -8.96 5.65 -15.11
CA ALA A 61 -8.34 5.74 -13.80
C ALA A 61 -7.60 4.43 -13.47
N VAL A 62 -6.40 4.56 -12.88
CA VAL A 62 -5.56 3.45 -12.44
C VAL A 62 -5.08 3.74 -11.02
N PHE A 63 -5.20 2.78 -10.12
CA PHE A 63 -4.62 2.81 -8.77
C PHE A 63 -4.30 1.39 -8.32
N GLY A 64 -3.39 1.25 -7.36
CA GLY A 64 -3.07 -0.01 -6.70
C GLY A 64 -3.72 -0.07 -5.32
N LEU A 65 -4.09 -1.29 -4.93
CA LEU A 65 -4.43 -1.68 -3.57
C LEU A 65 -3.43 -2.75 -3.17
N LEU A 66 -2.60 -2.46 -2.18
CA LEU A 66 -1.61 -3.37 -1.64
C LEU A 66 -2.01 -3.70 -0.20
N ASP A 67 -2.08 -4.97 0.10
CA ASP A 67 -2.20 -5.54 1.43
C ASP A 67 -0.85 -6.17 1.78
N ILE A 68 -0.23 -5.69 2.86
CA ILE A 68 1.13 -6.05 3.24
C ILE A 68 1.05 -6.78 4.58
N ASP A 69 1.38 -8.06 4.54
CA ASP A 69 1.54 -8.95 5.71
C ASP A 69 0.30 -9.02 6.62
N ASP A 70 -0.89 -8.72 6.09
CA ASP A 70 -2.13 -8.56 6.86
C ASP A 70 -2.02 -7.52 8.02
N GLU A 71 -1.00 -6.64 7.99
CA GLU A 71 -0.76 -5.62 9.01
C GLU A 71 -1.24 -4.24 8.59
N PHE A 72 -1.00 -3.85 7.34
CA PHE A 72 -1.43 -2.56 6.81
C PHE A 72 -1.71 -2.62 5.31
N PHE A 73 -2.42 -1.62 4.80
CA PHE A 73 -2.64 -1.46 3.37
C PHE A 73 -2.13 -0.13 2.84
N VAL A 74 -1.83 -0.15 1.54
CA VAL A 74 -1.41 1.03 0.78
C VAL A 74 -2.35 1.24 -0.39
N VAL A 75 -2.74 2.50 -0.60
CA VAL A 75 -3.39 2.95 -1.83
C VAL A 75 -2.46 3.91 -2.54
N LEU A 76 -2.01 3.50 -3.73
CA LEU A 76 -1.16 4.33 -4.58
C LEU A 76 -1.84 4.61 -5.92
N ARG A 77 -1.74 5.86 -6.36
CA ARG A 77 -2.39 6.32 -7.59
C ARG A 77 -1.46 7.21 -8.40
N PRO A 78 -0.81 6.67 -9.44
CA PRO A 78 0.04 7.47 -10.32
C PRO A 78 -0.74 8.63 -10.96
N ALA A 79 -0.18 9.84 -10.90
CA ALA A 79 -0.75 11.01 -11.55
C ALA A 79 0.36 11.85 -12.23
N PRO A 80 0.02 12.73 -13.19
CA PRO A 80 1.01 13.53 -13.90
C PRO A 80 1.88 14.44 -13.01
N SER A 81 1.38 14.83 -11.84
CA SER A 81 2.06 15.68 -10.86
C SER A 81 2.89 14.90 -9.83
N GLY A 82 2.94 13.57 -9.95
CA GLY A 82 3.47 12.66 -8.92
C GLY A 82 2.41 11.67 -8.47
N THR A 83 2.85 10.57 -7.86
CA THR A 83 1.95 9.56 -7.31
C THR A 83 1.26 10.10 -6.06
N ARG A 84 -0.05 9.88 -5.97
CA ARG A 84 -0.82 10.13 -4.74
C ARG A 84 -0.75 8.85 -3.90
N LEU A 85 -0.37 8.97 -2.65
CA LEU A 85 -0.12 7.84 -1.75
C LEU A 85 -0.97 7.98 -0.49
N LEU A 86 -1.40 6.85 0.05
CA LEU A 86 -2.04 6.71 1.35
C LEU A 86 -1.52 5.40 1.95
N VAL A 87 -1.11 5.46 3.21
CA VAL A 87 -0.80 4.29 4.04
C VAL A 87 -1.79 4.26 5.21
N SER A 88 -2.32 3.08 5.53
CA SER A 88 -3.30 2.93 6.60
C SER A 88 -2.69 3.00 7.99
N ASP A 89 -1.43 2.64 8.11
CA ASP A 89 -0.66 2.66 9.34
C ASP A 89 0.75 3.20 9.10
N ALA A 90 1.05 4.37 9.66
CA ALA A 90 2.37 4.99 9.58
C ALA A 90 3.41 4.32 10.51
N THR A 91 2.99 3.59 11.53
CA THR A 91 3.90 2.90 12.46
C THR A 91 4.63 1.75 11.78
N ALA A 92 4.01 1.14 10.77
CA ALA A 92 4.60 0.11 9.92
C ALA A 92 5.93 0.54 9.26
N ALA A 93 6.21 1.84 9.12
CA ALA A 93 7.49 2.34 8.63
C ALA A 93 8.69 1.99 9.52
N ILE A 94 8.47 1.48 10.73
CA ILE A 94 9.51 1.01 11.64
C ILE A 94 10.03 -0.37 11.23
N GLU A 95 9.18 -1.22 10.66
CA GLU A 95 9.51 -2.61 10.31
C GLU A 95 9.50 -2.87 8.80
N TYR A 96 8.76 -2.07 8.02
CA TYR A 96 8.54 -2.27 6.58
C TYR A 96 9.15 -1.14 5.74
N ASP A 97 10.13 -1.50 4.91
CA ASP A 97 10.82 -0.57 4.01
C ASP A 97 9.84 0.16 3.06
N ILE A 98 8.78 -0.51 2.59
CA ILE A 98 7.79 0.11 1.71
C ILE A 98 7.00 1.22 2.42
N ALA A 99 6.69 1.05 3.70
CA ALA A 99 6.00 2.08 4.49
C ALA A 99 6.94 3.26 4.76
N ALA A 100 8.22 3.00 5.06
CA ALA A 100 9.24 4.02 5.17
C ALA A 100 9.41 4.84 3.87
N ASP A 101 9.48 4.17 2.72
CA ASP A 101 9.55 4.80 1.39
C ASP A 101 8.32 5.69 1.13
N ILE A 102 7.13 5.26 1.57
CA ILE A 102 5.88 6.05 1.44
C ILE A 102 5.93 7.30 2.32
N LEU A 103 6.34 7.19 3.59
CA LEU A 103 6.47 8.35 4.46
C LEU A 103 7.52 9.33 3.93
N GLU A 104 8.65 8.85 3.43
CA GLU A 104 9.65 9.70 2.77
C GLU A 104 9.06 10.42 1.55
N ALA A 105 8.32 9.71 0.69
CA ALA A 105 7.66 10.29 -0.49
C ALA A 105 6.60 11.34 -0.13
N LEU A 106 5.92 11.16 1.02
CA LEU A 106 4.97 12.11 1.58
C LEU A 106 5.63 13.27 2.35
N ASN A 107 6.95 13.21 2.55
CA ASN A 107 7.73 14.14 3.37
C ASN A 107 7.22 14.16 4.84
N VAL A 108 6.88 12.99 5.35
CA VAL A 108 6.50 12.70 6.74
C VAL A 108 7.68 12.03 7.45
N GLU A 109 7.95 12.42 8.69
CA GLU A 109 9.02 11.79 9.48
C GLU A 109 8.56 10.40 9.97
N ILE A 110 9.44 9.41 9.90
CA ILE A 110 9.19 8.09 10.47
C ILE A 110 9.00 8.25 11.99
N PRO A 111 7.99 7.62 12.61
CA PRO A 111 7.76 7.71 14.04
C PRO A 111 8.97 7.22 14.84
N ASP A 112 9.32 7.95 15.90
CA ASP A 112 10.38 7.55 16.85
C ASP A 112 9.75 6.66 17.94
N ILE A 113 9.42 5.42 17.57
CA ILE A 113 8.84 4.39 18.46
C ILE A 113 9.79 3.20 18.46
N GLU A 114 10.04 2.60 19.63
CA GLU A 114 10.85 1.38 19.71
C GLU A 114 10.03 0.18 19.18
N PRO A 115 10.64 -0.78 18.45
CA PRO A 115 9.89 -1.89 17.85
C PRO A 115 9.08 -2.73 18.86
N ASP A 116 9.53 -2.82 20.11
CA ASP A 116 8.82 -3.53 21.18
C ASP A 116 7.64 -2.77 21.77
N GLU A 117 7.45 -1.51 21.41
CA GLU A 117 6.29 -0.69 21.82
C GLU A 117 5.20 -0.62 20.74
N LEU A 118 5.44 -1.12 19.51
CA LEU A 118 4.50 -1.05 18.38
C LEU A 118 3.11 -1.60 18.72
N ASP A 119 3.05 -2.77 19.38
CA ASP A 119 1.81 -3.44 19.78
C ASP A 119 0.92 -2.60 20.73
N ASP A 120 1.51 -1.63 21.44
CA ASP A 120 0.81 -0.77 22.40
C ASP A 120 0.36 0.57 21.78
N ILE A 121 0.68 0.80 20.51
CA ILE A 121 0.36 2.03 19.78
C ILE A 121 -0.82 1.80 18.85
N GLU A 122 -1.81 2.68 18.94
CA GLU A 122 -2.91 2.68 17.98
C GLU A 122 -2.39 3.15 16.61
N PRO A 123 -2.60 2.38 15.53
CA PRO A 123 -2.17 2.76 14.19
C PRO A 123 -2.91 4.00 13.71
N TRP A 124 -2.25 4.80 12.85
CA TRP A 124 -2.88 5.96 12.22
C TRP A 124 -2.46 6.09 10.76
N GLU A 125 -3.38 6.64 9.95
CA GLU A 125 -3.14 6.80 8.54
C GLU A 125 -2.25 8.02 8.22
N GLU A 126 -1.55 7.96 7.08
CA GLU A 126 -0.84 9.11 6.51
C GLU A 126 -1.03 9.20 5.00
N GLY A 127 -0.96 10.44 4.48
CA GLY A 127 -1.05 10.73 3.04
C GLY A 127 -2.39 11.29 2.58
N ASP A 128 -2.82 10.89 1.37
CA ASP A 128 -3.93 11.51 0.65
C ASP A 128 -5.26 10.78 0.89
N LEU A 129 -6.01 11.21 1.90
CA LEU A 129 -7.35 10.71 2.19
C LEU A 129 -8.36 10.92 1.03
N GLY A 130 -8.06 11.83 0.11
CA GLY A 130 -8.85 12.09 -1.09
C GLY A 130 -8.44 11.27 -2.29
N VAL A 131 -7.54 10.26 -2.15
CA VAL A 131 -6.92 9.53 -3.27
C VAL A 131 -7.94 8.88 -4.22
N LEU A 132 -9.12 8.52 -3.71
CA LEU A 132 -10.23 7.90 -4.46
C LEU A 132 -11.50 8.79 -4.59
N ALA A 133 -11.42 10.07 -4.18
CA ALA A 133 -12.58 10.97 -4.10
C ALA A 133 -13.30 11.16 -5.44
N ASP A 134 -12.55 11.36 -6.52
CA ASP A 134 -13.10 11.54 -7.89
C ASP A 134 -13.69 10.25 -8.48
N LEU A 135 -13.40 9.08 -7.88
CA LEU A 135 -13.98 7.80 -8.29
C LEU A 135 -15.29 7.48 -7.59
N GLY A 136 -15.66 8.26 -6.58
CA GLY A 136 -16.90 8.10 -5.81
C GLY A 136 -16.69 7.65 -4.37
N LEU A 137 -15.45 7.68 -3.84
CA LEU A 137 -15.15 7.42 -2.43
C LEU A 137 -14.63 8.71 -1.76
N PRO A 138 -15.51 9.54 -1.18
CA PRO A 138 -15.09 10.78 -0.52
C PRO A 138 -14.17 10.53 0.67
N GLU A 139 -13.28 11.48 0.95
CA GLU A 139 -12.36 11.46 2.09
C GLU A 139 -13.03 11.08 3.43
N PRO A 140 -14.15 11.70 3.86
CA PRO A 140 -14.78 11.32 5.13
C PRO A 140 -15.25 9.87 5.18
N VAL A 141 -15.52 9.26 4.03
CA VAL A 141 -15.90 7.85 3.95
C VAL A 141 -14.68 6.96 4.04
N LEU A 142 -13.56 7.35 3.42
CA LEU A 142 -12.29 6.62 3.52
C LEU A 142 -11.72 6.70 4.94
N SER A 143 -11.75 7.86 5.59
CA SER A 143 -11.32 8.01 7.00
C SER A 143 -12.14 7.13 7.95
N VAL A 144 -13.44 6.95 7.69
CA VAL A 144 -14.26 6.02 8.49
C VAL A 144 -13.83 4.57 8.29
N ILE A 145 -13.34 4.18 7.11
CA ILE A 145 -12.84 2.81 6.88
C ILE A 145 -11.50 2.63 7.60
N LEU A 146 -10.60 3.61 7.49
CA LEU A 146 -9.28 3.59 8.13
C LEU A 146 -9.37 3.54 9.66
N ALA A 147 -10.35 4.24 10.24
CA ALA A 147 -10.58 4.26 11.68
C ALA A 147 -11.14 2.94 12.25
N GLU A 148 -11.48 1.95 11.42
CA GLU A 148 -11.89 0.61 11.86
C GLU A 148 -10.64 -0.27 12.01
N THR A 149 -9.79 0.06 12.97
CA THR A 149 -8.51 -0.61 13.26
C THR A 149 -8.67 -2.03 13.83
N ASP A 150 -9.89 -2.40 14.22
CA ASP A 150 -10.26 -3.78 14.60
C ASP A 150 -10.38 -4.73 13.39
N LEU A 151 -10.39 -4.21 12.15
CA LEU A 151 -10.52 -4.99 10.92
C LEU A 151 -9.15 -5.29 10.32
N TYR A 152 -9.05 -6.45 9.65
CA TYR A 152 -7.86 -6.74 8.85
C TYR A 152 -7.77 -5.82 7.62
N PRO A 153 -6.56 -5.55 7.10
CA PRO A 153 -6.36 -4.71 5.93
C PRO A 153 -7.16 -5.20 4.70
N ASP A 154 -7.25 -6.51 4.48
CA ASP A 154 -8.03 -7.10 3.39
C ASP A 154 -9.53 -6.77 3.50
N GLU A 155 -10.08 -6.75 4.72
CA GLU A 155 -11.46 -6.40 5.01
C GLU A 155 -11.72 -4.91 4.73
N GLN A 156 -10.80 -4.03 5.14
CA GLN A 156 -10.85 -2.59 4.86
C GLN A 156 -10.76 -2.32 3.34
N LEU A 157 -9.86 -2.99 2.63
CA LEU A 157 -9.76 -2.95 1.16
C LEU A 157 -11.03 -3.49 0.49
N GLY A 158 -11.63 -4.53 1.04
CA GLY A 158 -12.94 -5.06 0.64
C GLY A 158 -14.06 -4.01 0.79
N MET A 159 -14.07 -3.26 1.89
CA MET A 159 -15.00 -2.16 2.13
C MET A 159 -14.83 -1.00 1.13
N ILE A 160 -13.59 -0.69 0.73
CA ILE A 160 -13.29 0.27 -0.34
C ILE A 160 -13.87 -0.23 -1.67
N ALA A 161 -13.59 -1.49 -2.02
CA ALA A 161 -14.04 -2.10 -3.27
C ALA A 161 -15.57 -2.17 -3.38
N GLN A 162 -16.26 -2.48 -2.28
CA GLN A 162 -17.72 -2.49 -2.21
C GLN A 162 -18.32 -1.11 -2.47
N ARG A 163 -17.77 -0.06 -1.83
CA ARG A 163 -18.26 1.31 -2.00
C ARG A 163 -18.04 1.86 -3.41
N LEU A 164 -16.93 1.50 -4.05
CA LEU A 164 -16.62 1.90 -5.44
C LEU A 164 -17.27 0.99 -6.49
N GLY A 165 -17.81 -0.16 -6.08
CA GLY A 165 -18.58 -1.07 -6.93
C GLY A 165 -17.73 -2.01 -7.78
N PHE A 166 -16.54 -2.41 -7.29
CA PHE A 166 -15.67 -3.39 -7.95
C PHE A 166 -15.32 -4.60 -7.07
N ALA A 167 -16.04 -4.82 -5.97
CA ALA A 167 -15.78 -5.93 -5.04
C ALA A 167 -15.75 -7.31 -5.71
N ASN A 168 -16.59 -7.53 -6.74
CA ASN A 168 -16.61 -8.80 -7.47
C ASN A 168 -15.33 -8.99 -8.30
N GLU A 169 -14.85 -7.93 -8.94
CA GLU A 169 -13.62 -7.92 -9.72
C GLU A 169 -12.40 -8.15 -8.82
N LEU A 170 -12.37 -7.53 -7.63
CA LEU A 170 -11.33 -7.75 -6.64
C LEU A 170 -11.32 -9.20 -6.15
N SER A 171 -12.46 -9.69 -5.65
CA SER A 171 -12.60 -11.08 -5.18
C SER A 171 -12.21 -12.10 -6.25
N ALA A 172 -12.58 -11.88 -7.51
CA ALA A 172 -12.24 -12.80 -8.61
C ALA A 172 -10.73 -12.84 -8.96
N VAL A 173 -9.96 -11.83 -8.55
CA VAL A 173 -8.49 -11.84 -8.63
C VAL A 173 -7.90 -12.53 -7.42
N LEU A 174 -8.35 -12.20 -6.22
CA LEU A 174 -7.85 -12.79 -4.97
C LEU A 174 -8.06 -14.31 -4.94
N ASP A 175 -9.19 -14.82 -5.45
CA ASP A 175 -9.47 -16.26 -5.57
C ASP A 175 -8.46 -17.03 -6.44
N LYS A 176 -7.66 -16.33 -7.26
CA LYS A 176 -6.68 -16.91 -8.18
C LYS A 176 -5.25 -16.72 -7.72
N LEU A 177 -5.02 -15.87 -6.72
CA LEU A 177 -3.69 -15.69 -6.16
C LEU A 177 -3.31 -16.95 -5.37
N PRO A 178 -2.04 -17.39 -5.47
CA PRO A 178 -1.54 -18.37 -4.53
C PRO A 178 -1.64 -17.77 -3.12
N ARG A 179 -2.26 -18.53 -2.21
CA ARG A 179 -2.15 -18.30 -0.77
C ARG A 179 -0.84 -18.89 -0.29
#